data_AF-A0A157T2X0-F1
#
_entry.id   AF-A0A157T2X0-F1
#
_cell.length_a   1.000
_cell.length_b   1.000
_cell.length_c   1.000
_cell.angle_alpha   90.00
_cell.angle_beta   90.00
_cell.angle_gamma   90.00
#
_symmetry.space_group_name_H-M   'P 1'
#
loop_
_entity.id
_entity.type
_entity.pdbx_description
1 polymer ?
#
loop_
_entity_poly.entity_id
_entity_poly.type
_entity_poly.pdbx_seq_one_letter_code
_entity_poly.pdbx_strand_id
1 'polypeptide(L)' 'MSKIGETPLIRGHVLHAYIVLKSGYTPSEELKKEIINFVNSKYSRHVHLEKVDFVDKLPKTESGKIQRYLLRKK' A
#
# COMPACT_ATOMS: atom_id res chain seq x y z
N MET A 1 -7.07 -15.41 40.11
CA MET A 1 -6.27 -14.52 39.26
C MET A 1 -6.66 -14.76 37.81
N SER A 2 -7.78 -14.17 37.37
CA SER A 2 -8.30 -14.36 36.00
C SER A 2 -7.98 -13.12 35.19
N LYS A 3 -6.93 -13.17 34.37
CA LYS A 3 -6.66 -12.18 33.33
C LYS A 3 -7.15 -12.78 32.02
N ILE A 4 -8.46 -12.70 31.78
CA ILE A 4 -9.02 -12.83 30.44
C ILE A 4 -9.00 -11.42 29.87
N GLY A 5 -7.84 -11.03 29.35
CA GLY A 5 -7.66 -9.83 28.56
C GLY A 5 -7.56 -10.23 27.10
N GLU A 6 -8.58 -10.91 26.59
CA GLU A 6 -8.70 -11.14 25.16
C GLU A 6 -9.64 -10.09 24.57
N THR A 7 -9.26 -9.63 23.37
CA THR A 7 -9.90 -8.67 22.46
C THR A 7 -9.53 -7.17 22.68
N PRO A 8 -9.20 -6.41 21.61
CA PRO A 8 -9.54 -6.70 20.23
C PRO A 8 -8.35 -6.93 19.30
N LEU A 9 -8.53 -7.91 18.40
CA LEU A 9 -7.84 -7.96 17.12
C LEU A 9 -8.33 -6.77 16.27
N ILE A 10 -7.94 -5.54 16.63
CA ILE A 10 -8.12 -4.38 15.77
C ILE A 10 -7.10 -4.54 14.64
N ARG A 11 -7.38 -5.43 13.69
CA ARG A 11 -6.71 -5.39 12.39
C ARG A 11 -7.26 -4.17 11.67
N GLY A 12 -6.70 -3.01 12.00
CA GLY A 12 -6.90 -1.80 11.22
C GLY A 12 -6.61 -2.09 9.74
N HIS A 13 -7.28 -1.38 8.85
CA HIS A 13 -6.99 -1.50 7.42
C HIS A 13 -5.58 -0.96 7.16
N VAL A 14 -4.61 -1.86 6.95
CA VAL A 14 -3.27 -1.49 6.51
C VAL A 14 -3.33 -0.99 5.07
N LEU A 15 -2.89 0.23 4.84
CA LEU A 15 -2.84 0.80 3.51
C LEU A 15 -1.66 0.22 2.73
N HIS A 16 -1.99 -0.40 1.60
CA HIS A 16 -1.03 -0.93 0.64
C HIS A 16 -1.22 -0.23 -0.72
N ALA A 17 -0.20 0.51 -1.15
CA ALA A 17 -0.15 1.14 -2.47
C ALA A 17 0.65 0.29 -3.47
N TYR A 18 0.09 0.15 -4.67
CA TYR A 18 0.78 -0.43 -5.82
C TYR A 18 1.11 0.69 -6.81
N ILE A 19 2.39 0.84 -7.15
CA ILE A 19 2.89 1.98 -7.94
C ILE A 19 3.54 1.48 -9.22
N VAL A 20 3.15 2.08 -10.34
CA VAL A 20 3.83 1.91 -11.62
C VAL A 20 4.76 3.10 -11.80
N LEU A 21 6.05 2.84 -11.91
CA LEU A 21 7.04 3.88 -12.16
C LEU A 21 6.99 4.33 -13.62
N LYS A 22 7.27 5.62 -13.85
CA LYS A 22 7.47 6.13 -15.20
C LYS A 22 8.80 5.60 -15.76
N SER A 23 8.91 5.59 -17.10
CA SER A 23 10.17 5.30 -17.77
C SER A 23 11.28 6.22 -17.24
N GLY A 24 12.45 5.63 -16.95
CA GLY A 24 13.61 6.33 -16.37
C GLY A 24 13.71 6.25 -14.85
N TYR A 25 12.72 5.70 -14.14
CA TYR A 25 12.79 5.46 -12.70
C TYR A 25 12.94 3.97 -12.39
N THR A 26 13.85 3.65 -11.48
CA THR A 26 14.05 2.28 -10.98
C THR A 26 13.48 2.15 -9.57
N PRO A 27 12.85 1.01 -9.24
CA PRO A 27 12.38 0.77 -7.89
C PRO A 27 13.58 0.64 -6.95
N SER A 28 13.61 1.44 -5.89
CA SER A 28 14.62 1.38 -4.84
C SER A 28 13.97 1.53 -3.46
N GLU A 29 14.67 1.07 -2.42
CA GLU A 29 14.21 1.25 -1.04
C GLU A 29 14.16 2.73 -0.64
N GLU A 30 15.07 3.54 -1.17
CA GLU A 30 15.12 4.98 -0.95
C GLU A 30 13.86 5.65 -1.52
N LEU A 31 13.51 5.34 -2.77
CA LEU A 31 12.31 5.85 -3.43
C LEU A 31 11.04 5.40 -2.70
N LYS A 32 11.04 4.15 -2.20
CA LYS A 32 9.93 3.63 -1.38
C LYS A 32 9.74 4.47 -0.12
N LYS A 33 10.81 4.75 0.63
CA LYS A 33 10.77 5.58 1.84
C LYS A 33 10.34 7.01 1.53
N GLU A 34 10.85 7.58 0.43
CA GLU A 34 10.47 8.91 -0.02
C GLU A 34 8.97 9.01 -0.29
N ILE A 35 8.40 8.05 -1.02
CA ILE A 35 6.96 8.01 -1.32
C ILE A 35 6.14 7.86 -0.04
N ILE A 36 6.54 6.96 0.86
CA ILE A 36 5.85 6.76 2.14
C ILE A 36 5.85 8.07 2.94
N ASN A 37 7.02 8.72 3.07
CA ASN A 37 7.15 9.98 3.78
C ASN A 37 6.34 11.11 3.12
N PHE A 38 6.30 11.16 1.79
CA PHE A 38 5.52 12.14 1.04
C PHE A 38 4.01 11.95 1.25
N VAL A 39 3.51 10.72 1.20
CA VAL A 39 2.09 10.45 1.45
C VAL A 39 1.74 10.72 2.91
N ASN A 40 2.59 10.28 3.83
CA ASN A 40 2.40 10.51 5.25
C ASN A 40 2.45 12.00 5.60
N SER A 41 3.34 12.80 5.01
CA SER A 41 3.38 14.25 5.26
C SER A 41 2.15 14.96 4.70
N LYS A 42 1.65 14.53 3.53
CA LYS A 42 0.51 15.16 2.85
C LYS A 42 -0.85 14.78 3.44
N TYR A 43 -1.02 13.56 3.96
CA TYR A 43 -2.30 13.02 4.44
C TYR A 43 -2.30 12.61 5.92
N SER A 44 -1.28 13.03 6.68
CA SER A 44 -0.90 12.64 8.06
C SER A 44 -2.02 12.49 9.08
N ARG A 45 -3.16 13.17 8.89
CA ARG A 45 -4.22 13.25 9.89
C ARG A 45 -5.16 12.02 9.90
N HIS A 46 -5.23 11.28 8.81
CA HIS A 46 -6.22 10.20 8.65
C HIS A 46 -5.65 8.92 8.03
N VAL A 47 -4.49 9.00 7.38
CA VAL A 47 -4.00 7.96 6.47
C VAL A 47 -2.51 7.79 6.71
N HIS A 48 -2.12 6.58 7.14
CA HIS A 48 -0.71 6.17 7.22
C HIS A 48 -0.45 5.06 6.21
N LEU A 49 0.46 5.32 5.27
CA LEU A 49 0.84 4.34 4.26
C LEU A 49 1.95 3.45 4.81
N GLU A 50 1.66 2.16 5.00
CA GLU A 50 2.65 1.21 5.53
C GLU A 50 3.37 0.42 4.44
N LYS A 51 2.66 0.05 3.37
CA LYS A 51 3.21 -0.79 2.29
C LYS A 51 3.13 -0.09 0.95
N VAL A 52 4.23 -0.21 0.21
CA VAL A 52 4.37 0.25 -1.17
C VAL A 52 5.07 -0.84 -1.95
N ASP A 53 4.42 -1.33 -3.00
CA ASP A 53 5.00 -2.28 -3.94
C ASP A 53 5.02 -1.70 -5.34
N PHE A 54 6.18 -1.82 -5.99
CA PHE A 54 6.35 -1.40 -7.38
C PHE A 54 5.92 -2.53 -8.31
N VAL A 55 5.10 -2.21 -9.29
CA VAL A 55 4.60 -3.14 -10.30
C VAL A 55 4.84 -2.56 -11.68
N ASP A 56 5.19 -3.41 -12.64
CA ASP A 56 5.45 -2.97 -14.02
C ASP A 56 4.19 -2.44 -14.69
N LYS A 57 3.05 -3.03 -14.37
CA LYS A 57 1.74 -2.64 -14.89
C LYS A 57 0.63 -3.00 -13.92
N LEU A 58 -0.39 -2.15 -13.88
CA LEU A 58 -1.63 -2.47 -13.18
C LEU A 58 -2.44 -3.48 -14.01
N PRO A 59 -2.94 -4.58 -13.39
CA PRO A 59 -3.79 -5.53 -14.09
C PRO A 59 -5.09 -4.83 -14.49
N LYS A 60 -5.43 -4.89 -15.78
CA LYS A 60 -6.62 -4.25 -16.35
C LYS A 60 -7.42 -5.27 -17.14
N THR A 61 -8.74 -5.11 -17.13
CA THR A 61 -9.64 -5.81 -18.05
C THR A 61 -9.48 -5.28 -19.47
N GLU A 62 -10.05 -5.97 -20.46
CA GLU A 62 -10.09 -5.50 -21.86
C GLU A 62 -10.82 -4.15 -21.99
N SER A 63 -11.78 -3.87 -21.10
CA SER A 63 -12.43 -2.56 -20.98
C SER A 63 -11.60 -1.50 -20.22
N GLY A 64 -10.35 -1.80 -19.86
CA GLY A 64 -9.42 -0.90 -19.17
C GLY A 64 -9.63 -0.76 -17.66
N LYS A 65 -10.58 -1.48 -17.05
CA LYS A 65 -10.86 -1.39 -15.60
C LYS A 65 -9.76 -2.08 -14.80
N ILE A 66 -9.28 -1.44 -13.74
CA ILE A 66 -8.24 -2.00 -12.87
C ILE A 66 -8.80 -3.18 -12.06
N GLN A 67 -8.16 -4.34 -12.17
CA GLN A 67 -8.53 -5.56 -11.46
C GLN A 67 -7.84 -5.65 -10.08
N ARG A 68 -8.32 -4.87 -9.11
CA ARG A 68 -7.74 -4.76 -7.76
C ARG A 68 -7.60 -6.10 -7.01
N TYR A 69 -8.46 -7.09 -7.29
CA TYR A 69 -8.39 -8.41 -6.65
C TYR A 69 -7.07 -9.14 -6.96
N LEU A 70 -6.50 -8.96 -8.15
CA LEU A 70 -5.24 -9.57 -8.55
C LEU A 70 -4.04 -8.97 -7.81
N LEU A 71 -4.12 -7.69 -7.43
CA LEU A 71 -3.09 -7.02 -6.65
C LEU A 71 -3.04 -7.57 -5.23
N ARG A 72 -4.20 -7.78 -4.59
CA ARG A 72 -4.32 -8.34 -3.23
C ARG A 72 -3.74 -9.76 -3.03
N LYS A 73 -3.49 -10.50 -4.12
CA LYS A 73 -2.93 -11.86 -4.07
C LYS A 73 -1.40 -11.91 -4.13
N LYS A 74 -0.76 -10.77 -4.43
CA LYS A 74 0.69 -10.57 -4.34
C LYS A 74 1.02 -10.01 -2.96
#